data_AF-A0A1V2MFB7-F1
#
_entry.id   AF-A0A1V2MFB7-F1
#
_cell.length_a   1.000
_cell.length_b   1.000
_cell.length_c   1.000
_cell.angle_alpha   90.00
_cell.angle_beta   90.00
_cell.angle_gamma   90.00
#
_symmetry.space_group_name_H-M   'P 1'
#
loop_
_entity.id
_entity.type
_entity.pdbx_description
1 polymer ?
#
loop_
_entity_poly.entity_id
_entity_poly.type
_entity_poly.pdbx_seq_one_letter_code
_entity_poly.pdbx_strand_id
1 'polypeptide(L)'
;MNNKFGYDLNGSDVISSLKKRKLGHPARRNELFTWANKAIQYLGQAINGDKKSFEKFQDLRQNPIGPNLTRHEEEFKLLTIMLYYQYPEMDIYKEIKEIYKFGVVYAKYFFYDVVDIVAETYHFPRINQSKKYNSTPTNEITTLNKQDLINKLAKMDNDILKLEKDNNMLNNMLTELQDDFERQLEESKLKEFTHFFSQLNSEKYGCVLDELLVIRRQVKLLRKNKFDLPIELNGLLILIEKLTKFVQDNHINPLKKSNDIINLTFEEAQFCIYDGSPYENKSDMKKVKIISPGWVYNDIQISRPKVMEVTNNAQ
;
A
#
# COMPACT_ATOMS: atom_id res chain seq x y z
N MET A 1 -20.86 2.40 11.04
CA MET A 1 -20.36 2.37 9.64
C MET A 1 -20.94 1.20 8.87
N ASN A 2 -20.86 -0.02 9.43
CA ASN A 2 -21.23 -1.30 8.78
C ASN A 2 -22.59 -1.24 8.06
N ASN A 3 -23.67 -0.81 8.74
CA ASN A 3 -25.02 -0.71 8.15
C ASN A 3 -25.14 0.25 6.94
N LYS A 4 -24.21 1.20 6.74
CA LYS A 4 -24.26 2.16 5.61
C LYS A 4 -23.53 1.64 4.36
N PHE A 5 -22.59 0.72 4.52
CA PHE A 5 -21.71 0.27 3.44
C PHE A 5 -21.64 -1.25 3.24
N GLY A 6 -22.17 -2.06 4.18
CA GLY A 6 -22.29 -3.51 4.03
C GLY A 6 -21.00 -4.30 4.30
N TYR A 7 -20.16 -3.86 5.23
CA TYR A 7 -18.90 -4.53 5.58
C TYR A 7 -18.78 -4.81 7.08
N ASP A 8 -18.26 -5.99 7.45
CA ASP A 8 -17.83 -6.33 8.81
C ASP A 8 -16.36 -5.97 9.04
N LEU A 9 -16.06 -4.68 9.01
CA LEU A 9 -14.75 -4.16 9.41
C LEU A 9 -14.74 -3.89 10.92
N ASN A 10 -13.76 -4.47 11.61
CA ASN A 10 -13.49 -4.20 13.02
C ASN A 10 -12.48 -3.05 13.20
N GLY A 11 -12.29 -2.58 14.44
CA GLY A 11 -11.38 -1.47 14.74
C GLY A 11 -9.91 -1.76 14.39
N SER A 12 -9.45 -3.00 14.56
CA SER A 12 -8.10 -3.42 14.17
C SER A 12 -7.89 -3.43 12.65
N ASP A 13 -8.90 -3.79 11.86
CA ASP A 13 -8.81 -3.75 10.39
C ASP A 13 -8.63 -2.32 9.88
N VAL A 14 -9.40 -1.38 10.44
CA VAL A 14 -9.29 0.06 10.14
C VAL A 14 -7.90 0.59 10.51
N ILE A 15 -7.39 0.26 11.70
CA ILE A 15 -6.03 0.66 12.13
C ILE A 15 -4.96 0.05 11.23
N SER A 16 -5.11 -1.23 10.85
CA SER A 16 -4.19 -1.93 9.94
C SER A 16 -4.18 -1.27 8.55
N SER A 17 -5.34 -0.97 7.98
CA SER A 17 -5.48 -0.26 6.70
C SER A 17 -4.84 1.14 6.74
N LEU A 18 -5.09 1.91 7.79
CA LEU A 18 -4.47 3.23 7.98
C LEU A 18 -2.95 3.14 8.15
N LYS A 19 -2.43 2.14 8.87
CA LYS A 19 -0.98 1.91 9.01
C LYS A 19 -0.33 1.57 7.67
N LYS A 20 -0.92 0.66 6.87
CA LYS A 20 -0.43 0.31 5.53
C LYS A 20 -0.29 1.54 4.63
N ARG A 21 -1.28 2.46 4.68
CA ARG A 21 -1.30 3.72 3.89
C ARG A 21 -0.49 4.87 4.50
N LYS A 22 0.39 4.60 5.48
CA LYS A 22 1.20 5.61 6.23
C LYS A 22 0.36 6.65 7.01
N LEU A 23 -0.95 6.44 7.13
CA LEU A 23 -1.95 7.29 7.80
C LEU A 23 -2.24 6.85 9.25
N GLY A 24 -1.45 5.95 9.84
CA GLY A 24 -1.66 5.47 11.22
C GLY A 24 -1.60 6.58 12.28
N HIS A 25 -0.78 7.62 12.06
CA HIS A 25 -0.60 8.71 13.03
C HIS A 25 -1.70 9.80 12.90
N PRO A 26 -2.42 10.15 13.99
CA PRO A 26 -3.51 11.15 13.93
C PRO A 26 -3.09 12.52 13.39
N ALA A 27 -1.91 13.03 13.78
CA ALA A 27 -1.45 14.34 13.33
C ALA A 27 -1.25 14.41 11.80
N ARG A 28 -0.68 13.36 11.17
CA ARG A 28 -0.51 13.30 9.71
C ARG A 28 -1.85 13.26 8.98
N ARG A 29 -2.85 12.56 9.53
CA ARG A 29 -4.22 12.62 9.01
C ARG A 29 -4.75 14.05 9.08
N ASN A 30 -4.64 14.71 10.23
CA ASN A 30 -5.14 16.07 10.41
C ASN A 30 -4.49 17.07 9.44
N GLU A 31 -3.17 17.01 9.25
CA GLU A 31 -2.44 17.80 8.24
C GLU A 31 -3.00 17.54 6.83
N LEU A 32 -3.05 16.28 6.39
CA LEU A 32 -3.52 15.90 5.06
C LEU A 32 -4.97 16.31 4.79
N PHE A 33 -5.91 16.03 5.70
CA PHE A 33 -7.32 16.40 5.54
C PHE A 33 -7.52 17.93 5.62
N THR A 34 -6.73 18.66 6.42
CA THR A 34 -6.80 20.14 6.47
C THR A 34 -6.32 20.77 5.18
N TRP A 35 -5.21 20.27 4.61
CA TRP A 35 -4.72 20.70 3.30
C TRP A 35 -5.71 20.38 2.19
N ALA A 36 -6.22 19.14 2.13
CA ALA A 36 -7.16 18.72 1.10
C ALA A 36 -8.48 19.52 1.17
N ASN A 37 -8.99 19.80 2.37
CA ASN A 37 -10.15 20.66 2.56
C ASN A 37 -9.93 22.07 2.00
N LYS A 38 -8.78 22.70 2.29
CA LYS A 38 -8.44 24.03 1.75
C LYS A 38 -8.29 24.02 0.22
N ALA A 39 -7.66 22.99 -0.33
CA ALA A 39 -7.47 22.85 -1.76
C ALA A 39 -8.81 22.71 -2.50
N ILE A 40 -9.72 21.87 -1.99
CA ILE A 40 -11.05 21.68 -2.59
C ILE A 40 -11.96 22.90 -2.40
N GLN A 41 -11.87 23.62 -1.29
CA GLN A 41 -12.58 24.91 -1.13
C GLN A 41 -12.14 25.95 -2.17
N TYR A 42 -10.84 26.10 -2.42
CA TYR A 42 -10.33 27.00 -3.46
C TYR A 42 -10.70 26.53 -4.87
N LEU A 43 -10.64 25.22 -5.14
CA LEU A 43 -11.02 24.66 -6.44
C LEU A 43 -12.52 24.84 -6.72
N GLY A 44 -13.40 24.66 -5.74
CA GLY A 44 -14.84 24.91 -5.91
C GLY A 44 -15.18 26.39 -6.13
N GLN A 45 -14.44 27.32 -5.52
CA GLN A 45 -14.54 28.74 -5.85
C GLN A 45 -14.07 29.02 -7.29
N ALA A 46 -13.00 28.35 -7.74
CA ALA A 46 -12.53 28.43 -9.13
C ALA A 46 -13.51 27.81 -10.15
N ILE A 47 -14.23 26.73 -9.80
CA ILE A 47 -15.31 26.15 -10.61
C ILE A 47 -16.44 27.16 -10.86
N ASN A 48 -16.62 28.14 -9.96
CA ASN A 48 -17.57 29.26 -10.12
C ASN A 48 -16.94 30.49 -10.82
N GLY A 49 -15.73 30.38 -11.37
CA GLY A 49 -15.05 31.44 -12.11
C GLY A 49 -14.12 32.35 -11.29
N ASP A 50 -13.87 32.08 -10.01
CA ASP A 50 -12.92 32.88 -9.22
C ASP A 50 -11.45 32.55 -9.54
N LYS A 51 -10.85 33.39 -10.40
CA LYS A 51 -9.43 33.35 -10.75
C LYS A 51 -8.49 33.41 -9.54
N LYS A 52 -8.79 34.21 -8.51
CA LYS A 52 -7.90 34.36 -7.34
C LYS A 52 -7.86 33.09 -6.52
N SER A 53 -8.97 32.37 -6.45
CA SER A 53 -9.03 31.07 -5.79
C SER A 53 -8.38 29.97 -6.62
N PHE A 54 -8.45 30.05 -7.96
CA PHE A 54 -7.66 29.16 -8.82
C PHE A 54 -6.14 29.33 -8.60
N GLU A 55 -5.65 30.57 -8.52
CA GLU A 55 -4.25 30.87 -8.23
C GLU A 55 -3.81 30.33 -6.85
N LYS A 56 -4.62 30.54 -5.81
CA LYS A 56 -4.37 29.97 -4.46
C LYS A 56 -4.39 28.44 -4.44
N PHE A 57 -5.30 27.81 -5.19
CA PHE A 57 -5.35 26.37 -5.33
C PHE A 57 -4.07 25.82 -5.98
N GLN A 58 -3.60 26.46 -7.06
CA GLN A 58 -2.38 26.06 -7.76
C GLN A 58 -1.14 26.17 -6.86
N ASP A 59 -0.99 27.29 -6.14
CA ASP A 59 0.08 27.47 -5.15
C ASP A 59 0.04 26.39 -4.05
N LEU A 60 -1.12 26.19 -3.41
CA LEU A 60 -1.32 25.18 -2.37
C LEU A 60 -1.06 23.74 -2.87
N ARG A 61 -1.27 23.46 -4.16
CA ARG A 61 -0.99 22.17 -4.80
C ARG A 61 0.50 21.94 -5.08
N GLN A 62 1.28 23.00 -5.29
CA GLN A 62 2.73 22.89 -5.51
C GLN A 62 3.52 22.86 -4.20
N ASN A 63 3.02 23.54 -3.17
CA ASN A 63 3.63 23.59 -1.84
C ASN A 63 3.45 22.27 -1.04
N PRO A 64 4.29 22.03 -0.01
CA PRO A 64 4.14 20.92 0.93
C PRO A 64 2.75 20.87 1.61
N ILE A 65 2.23 19.67 1.85
CA ILE A 65 0.96 19.45 2.56
C ILE A 65 1.00 20.02 3.99
N GLY A 66 2.13 19.89 4.67
CA GLY A 66 2.37 20.42 6.00
C GLY A 66 3.84 20.36 6.42
N PRO A 67 4.20 20.85 7.62
CA PRO A 67 5.58 20.89 8.10
C PRO A 67 6.20 19.48 8.26
N ASN A 68 5.38 18.45 8.48
CA ASN A 68 5.82 17.07 8.69
C ASN A 68 5.49 16.13 7.50
N LEU A 69 4.91 16.67 6.41
CA LEU A 69 4.40 15.90 5.29
C LEU A 69 4.52 16.72 3.99
N THR A 70 5.46 16.33 3.11
CA THR A 70 5.70 17.03 1.84
C THR A 70 4.68 16.64 0.77
N ARG A 71 4.48 15.34 0.58
CA ARG A 71 3.52 14.70 -0.35
C ARG A 71 2.93 13.46 0.30
N HIS A 72 1.77 13.01 -0.16
CA HIS A 72 1.18 11.73 0.23
C HIS A 72 0.77 10.94 -1.01
N GLU A 73 1.05 9.64 -1.05
CA GLU A 73 0.76 8.78 -2.20
C GLU A 73 -0.70 8.87 -2.65
N GLU A 74 -1.65 9.00 -1.72
CA GLU A 74 -3.09 9.03 -2.01
C GLU A 74 -3.67 10.46 -2.07
N GLU A 75 -2.83 11.50 -2.12
CA GLU A 75 -3.29 12.90 -2.04
C GLU A 75 -4.33 13.26 -3.10
N PHE A 76 -4.13 12.84 -4.36
CA PHE A 76 -5.09 13.10 -5.43
C PHE A 76 -6.36 12.25 -5.32
N LYS A 77 -6.26 11.00 -4.84
CA LYS A 77 -7.44 10.18 -4.58
C LYS A 77 -8.31 10.81 -3.48
N LEU A 78 -7.68 11.36 -2.45
CA LEU A 78 -8.38 12.12 -1.41
C LEU A 78 -9.02 13.39 -1.98
N LEU A 79 -8.30 14.19 -2.78
CA LEU A 79 -8.84 15.40 -3.41
C LEU A 79 -10.06 15.09 -4.28
N THR A 80 -10.00 14.08 -5.16
CA THR A 80 -11.12 13.69 -6.03
C THR A 80 -12.34 13.24 -5.21
N ILE A 81 -12.13 12.44 -4.16
CA ILE A 81 -13.23 12.02 -3.26
C ILE A 81 -13.82 13.22 -2.50
N MET A 82 -12.99 14.15 -2.03
CA MET A 82 -13.46 15.34 -1.31
C MET A 82 -14.18 16.32 -2.23
N LEU A 83 -13.77 16.45 -3.49
CA LEU A 83 -14.46 17.28 -4.49
C LEU A 83 -15.93 16.84 -4.64
N TYR A 84 -16.16 15.55 -4.93
CA TYR A 84 -17.51 14.99 -5.09
C TYR A 84 -18.33 14.95 -3.80
N TYR A 85 -17.66 14.92 -2.63
CA TYR A 85 -18.33 14.99 -1.34
C TYR A 85 -18.76 16.41 -0.93
N GLN A 86 -17.95 17.42 -1.27
CA GLN A 86 -18.21 18.82 -0.93
C GLN A 86 -19.08 19.56 -1.95
N TYR A 87 -19.03 19.13 -3.22
CA TYR A 87 -19.80 19.67 -4.33
C TYR A 87 -20.61 18.55 -5.01
N PRO A 88 -21.74 18.12 -4.42
CA PRO A 88 -22.58 17.04 -4.95
C PRO A 88 -23.12 17.30 -6.37
N GLU A 89 -23.14 18.55 -6.81
CA GLU A 89 -23.41 18.96 -8.19
C GLU A 89 -22.43 18.36 -9.21
N MET A 90 -21.25 17.90 -8.79
CA MET A 90 -20.32 17.13 -9.64
C MET A 90 -20.77 15.67 -9.84
N ASP A 91 -21.63 15.14 -8.96
CA ASP A 91 -22.12 13.75 -8.97
C ASP A 91 -23.51 13.60 -9.62
N ILE A 92 -23.77 14.32 -10.72
CA ILE A 92 -25.08 14.33 -11.41
C ILE A 92 -25.55 12.90 -11.75
N TYR A 93 -24.63 12.04 -12.16
CA TYR A 93 -24.89 10.64 -12.53
C TYR A 93 -24.90 9.66 -11.35
N LYS A 94 -24.59 10.12 -10.12
CA LYS A 94 -24.55 9.32 -8.87
C LYS A 94 -23.51 8.18 -8.91
N GLU A 95 -22.36 8.47 -9.50
CA GLU A 95 -21.26 7.54 -9.76
C GLU A 95 -20.11 7.64 -8.75
N ILE A 96 -20.28 8.39 -7.65
CA ILE A 96 -19.28 8.49 -6.56
C ILE A 96 -18.76 7.12 -6.04
N LYS A 97 -19.56 6.05 -6.18
CA LYS A 97 -19.14 4.67 -5.87
C LYS A 97 -18.01 4.15 -6.77
N GLU A 98 -17.96 4.57 -8.02
CA GLU A 98 -16.90 4.23 -8.97
C GLU A 98 -15.61 5.01 -8.65
N ILE A 99 -15.73 6.27 -8.24
CA ILE A 99 -14.61 7.10 -7.78
C ILE A 99 -13.89 6.45 -6.59
N TYR A 100 -14.62 5.81 -5.68
CA TYR A 100 -14.00 5.05 -4.57
C TYR A 100 -13.12 3.89 -5.05
N LYS A 101 -13.41 3.30 -6.22
CA LYS A 101 -12.63 2.21 -6.83
C LYS A 101 -11.37 2.68 -7.55
N PHE A 102 -11.23 3.98 -7.86
CA PHE A 102 -10.08 4.48 -8.62
C PHE A 102 -8.75 4.11 -7.96
N GLY A 103 -7.79 3.62 -8.76
CA GLY A 103 -6.39 3.50 -8.34
C GLY A 103 -5.77 4.88 -8.09
N VAL A 104 -4.65 4.92 -7.36
CA VAL A 104 -3.95 6.17 -7.03
C VAL A 104 -3.55 6.94 -8.30
N VAL A 105 -2.94 6.24 -9.26
CA VAL A 105 -2.51 6.81 -10.55
C VAL A 105 -3.72 7.35 -11.32
N TYR A 106 -4.76 6.53 -11.52
CA TYR A 106 -5.96 6.97 -12.25
C TYR A 106 -6.61 8.21 -11.61
N ALA A 107 -6.73 8.25 -10.28
CA ALA A 107 -7.31 9.39 -9.58
C ALA A 107 -6.47 10.69 -9.73
N LYS A 108 -5.14 10.58 -9.84
CA LYS A 108 -4.23 11.72 -10.12
C LYS A 108 -4.46 12.31 -11.49
N TYR A 109 -4.48 11.48 -12.54
CA TYR A 109 -4.67 11.98 -13.91
C TYR A 109 -6.11 12.50 -14.12
N PHE A 110 -7.13 11.80 -13.63
CA PHE A 110 -8.51 12.29 -13.61
C PHE A 110 -8.64 13.66 -12.91
N PHE A 111 -7.98 13.85 -11.77
CA PHE A 111 -8.00 15.14 -11.06
C PHE A 111 -7.28 16.25 -11.85
N TYR A 112 -6.23 15.92 -12.60
CA TYR A 112 -5.59 16.88 -13.49
C TYR A 112 -6.52 17.28 -14.64
N ASP A 113 -7.27 16.35 -15.23
CA ASP A 113 -8.25 16.64 -16.27
C ASP A 113 -9.35 17.59 -15.77
N VAL A 114 -9.89 17.36 -14.57
CA VAL A 114 -10.86 18.27 -13.93
C VAL A 114 -10.28 19.69 -13.75
N VAL A 115 -9.04 19.81 -13.27
CA VAL A 115 -8.37 21.11 -13.12
C VAL A 115 -8.11 21.78 -14.47
N ASP A 116 -7.73 21.01 -15.49
CA ASP A 116 -7.45 21.52 -16.82
C ASP A 116 -8.73 21.94 -17.55
N ILE A 117 -9.87 21.27 -17.32
CA ILE A 117 -11.21 21.70 -17.79
C ILE A 117 -11.58 23.05 -17.17
N VAL A 118 -11.49 23.22 -15.85
CA VAL A 118 -11.77 24.50 -15.17
C VAL A 118 -10.89 25.63 -15.72
N ALA A 119 -9.61 25.34 -15.95
CA ALA A 119 -8.68 26.31 -16.54
C ALA A 119 -9.02 26.68 -17.99
N GLU A 120 -9.44 25.71 -18.81
CA GLU A 120 -9.87 25.96 -20.20
C GLU A 120 -11.18 26.75 -20.27
N THR A 121 -12.18 26.39 -19.46
CA THR A 121 -13.51 27.04 -19.43
C THR A 121 -13.44 28.52 -19.05
N TYR A 122 -12.61 28.90 -18.09
CA TYR A 122 -12.47 30.29 -17.62
C TYR A 122 -11.19 30.99 -18.11
N HIS A 123 -10.44 30.36 -19.01
CA HIS A 123 -9.17 30.88 -19.56
C HIS A 123 -8.15 31.29 -18.48
N PHE A 124 -8.04 30.49 -17.41
CA PHE A 124 -7.09 30.75 -16.34
C PHE A 124 -5.65 30.40 -16.76
N PRO A 125 -4.63 31.17 -16.32
CA PRO A 125 -3.24 30.93 -16.70
C PRO A 125 -2.76 29.58 -16.15
N ARG A 126 -2.30 28.71 -17.05
CA ARG A 126 -1.68 27.41 -16.70
C ARG A 126 -0.20 27.62 -16.37
N ILE A 127 0.27 27.12 -15.22
CA ILE A 127 1.66 27.31 -14.74
C ILE A 127 2.72 26.78 -15.72
N ASN A 128 2.38 25.77 -16.54
CA ASN A 128 3.31 25.18 -17.51
C ASN A 128 3.23 25.81 -18.92
N GLN A 129 2.47 26.89 -19.13
CA GLN A 129 2.62 27.70 -20.33
C GLN A 129 3.87 28.57 -20.21
N SER A 130 4.99 28.03 -20.70
CA SER A 130 6.19 28.80 -20.95
C SER A 130 5.85 30.02 -21.82
N LYS A 131 6.43 31.18 -21.47
CA LYS A 131 6.21 32.46 -22.15
C LYS A 131 6.42 32.31 -23.66
N LYS A 132 5.34 32.26 -24.45
CA LYS A 132 5.40 32.33 -25.91
C LYS A 132 4.61 33.55 -26.42
N TYR A 133 5.40 34.50 -26.91
CA TYR A 133 5.06 35.57 -27.85
C TYR A 133 3.89 36.50 -27.53
N ASN A 134 4.27 37.70 -27.05
CA ASN A 134 3.56 38.92 -27.41
C ASN A 134 3.76 39.16 -28.91
N SER A 135 2.71 39.03 -29.72
CA SER A 135 2.67 39.52 -31.10
C SER A 135 1.55 40.55 -31.25
N THR A 136 1.94 41.82 -31.33
CA THR A 136 1.05 42.93 -31.67
C THR A 136 0.53 42.76 -33.10
N PRO A 137 -0.79 42.91 -33.36
CA PRO A 137 -1.30 42.95 -34.73
C PRO A 137 -1.27 44.37 -35.29
N THR A 138 -0.84 44.51 -36.55
CA THR A 138 -1.05 45.69 -37.40
C THR A 138 -1.46 45.24 -38.81
N ASN A 139 -2.72 45.52 -39.16
CA ASN A 139 -3.31 45.88 -40.46
C ASN A 139 -2.71 45.26 -41.76
N GLU A 140 -3.42 44.66 -42.75
CA GLU A 140 -4.89 44.51 -42.93
C GLU A 140 -5.33 43.37 -43.93
N ILE A 141 -5.61 43.67 -45.22
CA ILE A 141 -6.43 42.85 -46.18
C ILE A 141 -5.94 43.02 -47.66
N THR A 142 -6.26 42.22 -48.71
CA THR A 142 -7.26 41.13 -48.93
C THR A 142 -6.78 40.01 -49.89
N THR A 143 -7.16 38.74 -49.68
CA THR A 143 -7.60 37.67 -50.66
C THR A 143 -7.44 36.27 -50.03
N LEU A 144 -8.55 35.56 -49.74
CA LEU A 144 -8.59 34.26 -49.03
C LEU A 144 -7.50 34.19 -47.93
N ASN A 145 -7.62 35.12 -46.96
CA ASN A 145 -6.50 35.97 -46.55
C ASN A 145 -5.26 35.18 -46.14
N LYS A 146 -4.08 35.74 -46.45
CA LYS A 146 -2.82 35.36 -45.80
C LYS A 146 -2.99 35.29 -44.27
N GLN A 147 -3.80 36.20 -43.70
CA GLN A 147 -4.18 36.19 -42.29
C GLN A 147 -5.05 34.98 -41.88
N ASP A 148 -5.99 34.52 -42.70
CA ASP A 148 -6.80 33.33 -42.42
C ASP A 148 -5.94 32.05 -42.46
N LEU A 149 -5.00 31.98 -43.40
CA LEU A 149 -3.97 30.94 -43.47
C LEU A 149 -3.06 30.96 -42.23
N ILE A 150 -2.58 32.14 -41.80
CA ILE A 150 -1.79 32.30 -40.57
C ILE A 150 -2.60 31.88 -39.34
N ASN A 151 -3.86 32.30 -39.23
CA ASN A 151 -4.75 31.95 -38.12
C ASN A 151 -5.02 30.43 -38.09
N LYS A 152 -5.18 29.79 -39.24
CA LYS A 152 -5.39 28.34 -39.36
C LYS A 152 -4.12 27.55 -39.03
N LEU A 153 -2.95 28.01 -39.48
CA LEU A 153 -1.66 27.43 -39.08
C LEU A 153 -1.44 27.55 -37.57
N ALA A 154 -1.63 28.75 -37.01
CA ALA A 154 -1.51 28.97 -35.56
C ALA A 154 -2.51 28.12 -34.76
N LYS A 155 -3.73 27.87 -35.27
CA LYS A 155 -4.66 26.92 -34.66
C LYS A 155 -4.13 25.49 -34.74
N MET A 156 -3.68 25.04 -35.91
CA MET A 156 -3.12 23.69 -36.09
C MET A 156 -1.88 23.45 -35.22
N ASP A 157 -0.99 24.43 -35.08
CA ASP A 157 0.18 24.36 -34.20
C ASP A 157 -0.24 24.22 -32.73
N ASN A 158 -1.27 24.95 -32.28
CA ASN A 158 -1.82 24.82 -30.94
C ASN A 158 -2.52 23.47 -30.72
N ASP A 159 -3.25 22.97 -31.72
CA ASP A 159 -3.92 21.66 -31.68
C ASP A 159 -2.87 20.53 -31.61
N ILE A 160 -1.76 20.62 -32.38
CA ILE A 160 -0.62 19.70 -32.30
C ILE A 160 0.04 19.76 -30.91
N LEU A 161 0.36 20.95 -30.39
CA LEU A 161 0.95 21.10 -29.05
C LEU A 161 0.05 20.54 -27.93
N LYS A 162 -1.29 20.65 -28.07
CA LYS A 162 -2.24 20.02 -27.16
C LYS A 162 -2.18 18.49 -27.28
N LEU A 163 -2.26 17.95 -28.50
CA LEU A 163 -2.16 16.51 -28.74
C LEU A 163 -0.83 15.92 -28.26
N GLU A 164 0.29 16.63 -28.43
CA GLU A 164 1.60 16.21 -27.89
C GLU A 164 1.61 16.20 -26.36
N LYS A 165 1.05 17.23 -25.69
CA LYS A 165 0.89 17.25 -24.23
C LYS A 165 0.05 16.07 -23.75
N ASP A 166 -1.09 15.82 -24.39
CA ASP A 166 -2.05 14.80 -23.98
C ASP A 166 -1.50 13.38 -24.21
N ASN A 167 -0.80 13.14 -25.33
CA ASN A 167 -0.07 11.89 -25.56
C ASN A 167 1.06 11.66 -24.54
N ASN A 168 1.84 12.69 -24.19
CA ASN A 168 2.88 12.58 -23.17
C ASN A 168 2.27 12.31 -21.78
N MET A 169 1.14 12.93 -21.46
CA MET A 169 0.39 12.69 -20.21
C MET A 169 -0.12 11.24 -20.16
N LEU A 170 -0.69 10.72 -21.25
CA LEU A 170 -1.16 9.34 -21.36
C LEU A 170 -0.02 8.33 -21.27
N ASN A 171 1.12 8.57 -21.95
CA ASN A 171 2.29 7.69 -21.87
C ASN A 171 2.84 7.62 -20.43
N ASN A 172 2.97 8.76 -19.75
CA ASN A 172 3.39 8.79 -18.34
C ASN A 172 2.39 8.06 -17.43
N MET A 173 1.09 8.21 -17.67
CA MET A 173 0.05 7.48 -16.95
C MET A 173 0.14 5.96 -17.16
N LEU A 174 0.40 5.51 -18.40
CA LEU A 174 0.57 4.09 -18.72
C LEU A 174 1.80 3.50 -18.02
N THR A 175 2.93 4.22 -18.01
CA THR A 175 4.13 3.78 -17.26
C THR A 175 3.87 3.74 -15.75
N GLU A 176 3.28 4.78 -15.16
CA GLU A 176 2.92 4.77 -13.73
C GLU A 176 1.93 3.65 -13.36
N LEU A 177 0.99 3.31 -14.25
CA LEU A 177 0.07 2.18 -14.07
C LEU A 177 0.77 0.82 -14.18
N GLN A 178 1.74 0.68 -15.09
CA GLN A 178 2.56 -0.54 -15.21
C GLN A 178 3.40 -0.75 -13.93
N ASP A 179 4.04 0.31 -13.43
CA ASP A 179 4.82 0.27 -12.19
C ASP A 179 3.95 0.01 -10.94
N ASP A 180 2.71 0.51 -10.91
CA ASP A 180 1.75 0.18 -9.83
C ASP A 180 1.25 -1.25 -9.92
N PHE A 181 1.00 -1.76 -11.13
CA PHE A 181 0.58 -3.15 -11.35
C PHE A 181 1.69 -4.15 -10.95
N GLU A 182 2.94 -3.92 -11.35
CA GLU A 182 4.06 -4.81 -10.99
C GLU A 182 4.27 -4.86 -9.46
N ARG A 183 4.18 -3.71 -8.78
CA ARG A 183 4.23 -3.64 -7.31
C ARG A 183 3.08 -4.40 -6.64
N GLN A 184 1.85 -4.25 -7.15
CA GLN A 184 0.69 -5.00 -6.64
C GLN A 184 0.82 -6.51 -6.90
N LEU A 185 1.41 -6.91 -8.03
CA LEU A 185 1.65 -8.30 -8.40
C LEU A 185 2.67 -8.96 -7.47
N GLU A 186 3.81 -8.31 -7.20
CA GLU A 186 4.81 -8.78 -6.22
C GLU A 186 4.24 -8.85 -4.79
N GLU A 187 3.46 -7.85 -4.38
CA GLU A 187 2.71 -7.91 -3.13
C GLU A 187 1.73 -9.10 -3.07
N SER A 188 1.09 -9.46 -4.19
CA SER A 188 0.15 -10.59 -4.26
C SER A 188 0.89 -11.92 -4.15
N LYS A 189 1.97 -12.11 -4.92
CA LYS A 189 2.87 -13.28 -4.82
C LYS A 189 3.33 -13.48 -3.38
N LEU A 190 3.81 -12.42 -2.72
CA LEU A 190 4.29 -12.47 -1.34
C LEU A 190 3.19 -12.89 -0.35
N LYS A 191 1.95 -12.40 -0.52
CA LYS A 191 0.78 -12.79 0.30
C LYS A 191 0.40 -14.25 0.09
N GLU A 192 0.41 -14.73 -1.15
CA GLU A 192 0.11 -16.14 -1.49
C GLU A 192 1.17 -17.09 -0.91
N PHE A 193 2.46 -16.78 -1.06
CA PHE A 193 3.53 -17.57 -0.44
C PHE A 193 3.47 -17.54 1.09
N THR A 194 3.24 -16.37 1.70
CA THR A 194 3.00 -16.23 3.14
C THR A 194 1.86 -17.14 3.61
N HIS A 195 0.75 -17.17 2.87
CA HIS A 195 -0.40 -18.01 3.18
C HIS A 195 -0.08 -19.51 3.04
N PHE A 196 0.59 -19.90 1.96
CA PHE A 196 1.02 -21.29 1.72
C PHE A 196 1.97 -21.79 2.81
N PHE A 197 3.01 -21.03 3.16
CA PHE A 197 3.95 -21.40 4.22
C PHE A 197 3.29 -21.39 5.62
N SER A 198 2.29 -20.53 5.85
CA SER A 198 1.46 -20.58 7.07
C SER A 198 0.65 -21.87 7.16
N GLN A 199 0.07 -22.35 6.04
CA GLN A 199 -0.63 -23.65 6.02
C GLN A 199 0.29 -24.82 6.35
N LEU A 200 1.55 -24.84 5.87
CA LEU A 200 2.52 -25.90 6.20
C LEU A 200 2.79 -26.02 7.70
N ASN A 201 2.67 -24.95 8.49
CA ASN A 201 2.79 -24.99 9.94
C ASN A 201 1.44 -24.87 10.70
N SER A 202 0.34 -25.26 10.04
CA SER A 202 -0.97 -25.36 10.69
C SER A 202 -1.19 -26.75 11.29
N GLU A 203 -1.98 -26.81 12.37
CA GLU A 203 -2.31 -28.07 13.06
C GLU A 203 -3.04 -29.07 12.13
N LYS A 204 -3.80 -28.57 11.14
CA LYS A 204 -4.48 -29.39 10.11
C LYS A 204 -3.53 -30.27 9.29
N TYR A 205 -2.31 -29.78 9.04
CA TYR A 205 -1.29 -30.49 8.27
C TYR A 205 -0.15 -31.01 9.16
N GLY A 206 -0.37 -31.10 10.49
CA GLY A 206 0.59 -31.71 11.42
C GLY A 206 1.78 -30.82 11.81
N CYS A 207 1.74 -29.51 11.54
CA CYS A 207 2.87 -28.60 11.80
C CYS A 207 4.18 -29.06 11.14
N VAL A 208 4.15 -29.34 9.82
CA VAL A 208 5.23 -29.96 9.03
C VAL A 208 6.61 -29.32 9.26
N LEU A 209 6.68 -27.99 9.41
CA LEU A 209 7.96 -27.30 9.64
C LEU A 209 8.55 -27.63 11.02
N ASP A 210 7.72 -27.74 12.06
CA ASP A 210 8.13 -28.17 13.40
C ASP A 210 8.61 -29.63 13.38
N GLU A 211 7.88 -30.53 12.70
CA GLU A 211 8.29 -31.92 12.52
C GLU A 211 9.63 -32.04 11.79
N LEU A 212 9.86 -31.25 10.73
CA LEU A 212 11.14 -31.18 10.03
C LEU A 212 12.30 -30.81 10.96
N LEU A 213 12.11 -29.87 11.89
CA LEU A 213 13.14 -29.54 12.87
C LEU A 213 13.41 -30.70 13.84
N VAL A 214 12.37 -31.38 14.30
CA VAL A 214 12.49 -32.55 15.20
C VAL A 214 13.24 -33.69 14.49
N ILE A 215 12.78 -34.07 13.29
CA ILE A 215 13.36 -35.15 12.50
C ILE A 215 14.81 -34.82 12.12
N ARG A 216 15.12 -33.59 11.67
CA ARG A 216 16.51 -33.15 11.39
C ARG A 216 17.42 -33.30 12.61
N ARG A 217 16.95 -32.99 13.83
CA ARG A 217 17.71 -33.19 15.08
C ARG A 217 17.94 -34.68 15.35
N GLN A 218 16.91 -35.51 15.22
CA GLN A 218 16.98 -36.96 15.42
C GLN A 218 17.90 -37.65 14.41
N VAL A 219 17.81 -37.32 13.12
CA VAL A 219 18.69 -37.85 12.05
C VAL A 219 20.16 -37.50 12.30
N LYS A 220 20.44 -36.27 12.76
CA LYS A 220 21.80 -35.89 13.18
C LYS A 220 22.29 -36.70 14.39
N LEU A 221 21.43 -37.00 15.34
CA LEU A 221 21.77 -37.84 16.50
C LEU A 221 22.04 -39.29 16.11
N LEU A 222 21.20 -39.89 15.25
CA LEU A 222 21.38 -41.24 14.72
C LEU A 222 22.71 -41.39 13.96
N ARG A 223 23.02 -40.44 13.05
CA ARG A 223 24.31 -40.39 12.35
C ARG A 223 25.50 -40.26 13.33
N LYS A 224 25.37 -39.43 14.38
CA LYS A 224 26.42 -39.25 15.41
C LYS A 224 26.65 -40.53 16.22
N ASN A 225 25.59 -41.27 16.53
CA ASN A 225 25.63 -42.48 17.35
C ASN A 225 26.01 -43.74 16.54
N LYS A 226 26.35 -43.61 15.24
CA LYS A 226 26.69 -44.71 14.33
C LYS A 226 25.64 -45.83 14.32
N PHE A 227 24.36 -45.45 14.33
CA PHE A 227 23.27 -46.42 14.27
C PHE A 227 23.13 -46.97 12.85
N ASP A 228 23.15 -48.29 12.70
CA ASP A 228 22.92 -48.94 11.40
C ASP A 228 21.45 -48.79 11.00
N LEU A 229 21.23 -48.02 9.94
CA LEU A 229 19.91 -47.71 9.39
C LEU A 229 19.64 -48.61 8.16
N PRO A 230 18.44 -49.22 8.04
CA PRO A 230 18.05 -49.96 6.85
C PRO A 230 18.24 -49.12 5.58
N ILE A 231 18.77 -49.75 4.52
CA ILE A 231 19.18 -49.07 3.28
C ILE A 231 17.96 -48.41 2.61
N GLU A 232 16.79 -49.01 2.77
CA GLU A 232 15.48 -48.56 2.31
C GLU A 232 15.11 -47.16 2.86
N LEU A 233 15.57 -46.82 4.07
CA LEU A 233 15.29 -45.54 4.70
C LEU A 233 16.21 -44.41 4.20
N ASN A 234 17.32 -44.70 3.51
CA ASN A 234 18.25 -43.67 3.03
C ASN A 234 17.56 -42.67 2.09
N GLY A 235 16.62 -43.12 1.25
CA GLY A 235 15.84 -42.22 0.39
C GLY A 235 15.03 -41.19 1.18
N LEU A 236 14.40 -41.60 2.28
CA LEU A 236 13.65 -40.70 3.17
C LEU A 236 14.59 -39.72 3.88
N LEU A 237 15.75 -40.19 4.35
CA LEU A 237 16.75 -39.32 5.01
C LEU A 237 17.29 -38.26 4.04
N ILE A 238 17.53 -38.61 2.78
CA ILE A 238 17.92 -37.67 1.72
C ILE A 238 16.78 -36.68 1.45
N LEU A 239 15.53 -37.14 1.35
CA LEU A 239 14.37 -36.28 1.17
C LEU A 239 14.22 -35.26 2.30
N ILE A 240 14.31 -35.69 3.56
CA ILE A 240 14.29 -34.80 4.74
C ILE A 240 15.43 -33.78 4.68
N GLU A 241 16.64 -34.20 4.33
CA GLU A 241 17.81 -33.32 4.25
C GLU A 241 17.66 -32.27 3.12
N LYS A 242 17.15 -32.67 1.96
CA LYS A 242 16.86 -31.79 0.82
C LYS A 242 15.70 -30.83 1.10
N LEU A 243 14.61 -31.32 1.70
CA LEU A 243 13.43 -30.51 2.02
C LEU A 243 13.75 -29.52 3.15
N THR A 244 14.53 -29.94 4.15
CA THR A 244 15.07 -28.98 5.13
C THR A 244 15.94 -27.93 4.45
N LYS A 245 16.83 -28.31 3.52
CA LYS A 245 17.65 -27.35 2.79
C LYS A 245 16.77 -26.38 1.98
N PHE A 246 15.73 -26.86 1.29
CA PHE A 246 14.77 -26.00 0.59
C PHE A 246 14.12 -24.96 1.52
N VAL A 247 13.68 -25.36 2.72
CA VAL A 247 13.12 -24.44 3.74
C VAL A 247 14.14 -23.36 4.12
N GLN A 248 15.41 -23.74 4.34
CA GLN A 248 16.49 -22.80 4.67
C GLN A 248 16.85 -21.86 3.51
N ASP A 249 16.97 -22.39 2.29
CA ASP A 249 17.33 -21.65 1.08
C ASP A 249 16.21 -20.65 0.66
N ASN A 250 14.95 -20.89 1.06
CA ASN A 250 13.82 -19.97 0.87
C ASN A 250 13.61 -18.99 2.04
N HIS A 251 14.60 -18.82 2.93
CA HIS A 251 14.54 -17.92 4.09
C HIS A 251 13.37 -18.18 5.07
N ILE A 252 12.84 -19.41 5.11
CA ILE A 252 11.82 -19.82 6.08
C ILE A 252 12.54 -20.25 7.36
N ASN A 253 12.44 -19.43 8.40
CA ASN A 253 13.26 -19.56 9.61
C ASN A 253 12.40 -19.67 10.89
N PRO A 254 12.86 -20.40 11.91
CA PRO A 254 12.18 -20.43 13.21
C PRO A 254 12.43 -19.13 13.99
N LEU A 255 11.37 -18.57 14.58
CA LEU A 255 11.41 -17.33 15.37
C LEU A 255 12.12 -17.51 16.72
N LYS A 256 11.92 -18.66 17.37
CA LYS A 256 12.58 -19.03 18.63
C LYS A 256 13.16 -20.44 18.54
N LYS A 257 13.96 -20.84 19.55
CA LYS A 257 14.48 -22.21 19.64
C LYS A 257 13.49 -23.10 20.39
N SER A 258 13.00 -24.16 19.73
CA SER A 258 12.15 -25.17 20.37
C SER A 258 12.88 -25.91 21.50
N ASN A 259 12.16 -26.11 22.62
CA ASN A 259 12.56 -26.58 23.95
C ASN A 259 13.33 -25.60 24.86
N ASP A 260 13.63 -24.37 24.44
CA ASP A 260 14.21 -23.37 25.37
C ASP A 260 13.16 -22.93 26.41
N ILE A 261 13.63 -22.57 27.61
CA ILE A 261 12.82 -21.95 28.67
C ILE A 261 13.16 -20.46 28.71
N ILE A 262 12.14 -19.60 28.62
CA ILE A 262 12.27 -18.14 28.63
C ILE A 262 11.36 -17.52 29.68
N ASN A 263 11.71 -16.33 30.16
CA ASN A 263 10.74 -15.45 30.83
C ASN A 263 9.94 -14.72 29.74
N LEU A 264 8.63 -14.63 29.90
CA LEU A 264 7.72 -13.98 28.96
C LEU A 264 6.90 -12.92 29.67
N THR A 265 7.01 -11.66 29.23
CA THR A 265 6.18 -10.55 29.71
C THR A 265 4.76 -10.58 29.14
N PHE A 266 3.84 -9.85 29.76
CA PHE A 266 2.47 -9.65 29.23
C PHE A 266 2.45 -9.09 27.79
N GLU A 267 3.38 -8.20 27.43
CA GLU A 267 3.42 -7.61 26.09
C GLU A 267 3.93 -8.62 25.04
N GLU A 268 4.95 -9.42 25.37
CA GLU A 268 5.46 -10.48 24.49
C GLU A 268 4.47 -11.65 24.33
N ALA A 269 3.67 -11.94 25.36
CA ALA A 269 2.65 -12.99 25.33
C ALA A 269 1.59 -12.76 24.23
N GLN A 270 1.29 -11.50 23.88
CA GLN A 270 0.35 -11.15 22.81
C GLN A 270 0.78 -11.63 21.42
N PHE A 271 2.09 -11.87 21.22
CA PHE A 271 2.68 -12.34 19.96
C PHE A 271 2.85 -13.87 19.90
N CYS A 272 2.51 -14.58 20.97
CA CYS A 272 2.61 -16.03 21.11
C CYS A 272 1.22 -16.68 21.24
N ILE A 273 1.16 -18.00 21.14
CA ILE A 273 0.05 -18.81 21.65
C ILE A 273 0.51 -19.29 23.03
N TYR A 274 0.04 -18.62 24.07
CA TYR A 274 0.37 -18.90 25.46
C TYR A 274 -0.64 -19.89 26.06
N ASP A 275 -0.13 -20.93 26.70
CA ASP A 275 -0.88 -21.98 27.41
C ASP A 275 -0.44 -21.98 28.88
N GLY A 276 -1.32 -21.55 29.78
CA GLY A 276 -0.99 -21.32 31.19
C GLY A 276 -1.97 -20.39 31.91
N SER A 277 -1.59 -19.95 33.11
CA SER A 277 -2.42 -19.12 33.97
C SER A 277 -2.48 -17.64 33.53
N PRO A 278 -3.58 -16.89 33.76
CA PRO A 278 -3.68 -15.48 33.38
C PRO A 278 -2.59 -14.60 34.00
N TYR A 279 -2.09 -13.62 33.24
CA TYR A 279 -1.19 -12.58 33.77
C TYR A 279 -1.96 -11.60 34.65
N GLU A 280 -1.45 -11.29 35.85
CA GLU A 280 -2.17 -10.42 36.80
C GLU A 280 -1.98 -8.93 36.50
N ASN A 281 -0.83 -8.53 35.97
CA ASN A 281 -0.49 -7.14 35.67
C ASN A 281 0.57 -7.05 34.56
N LYS A 282 0.79 -5.84 34.00
CA LYS A 282 1.70 -5.66 32.86
C LYS A 282 3.19 -5.95 33.17
N SER A 283 3.56 -5.85 34.44
CA SER A 283 4.90 -6.16 34.95
C SER A 283 5.12 -7.65 35.25
N ASP A 284 4.08 -8.47 35.18
CA ASP A 284 4.16 -9.90 35.44
C ASP A 284 4.99 -10.62 34.36
N MET A 285 5.80 -11.57 34.80
CA MET A 285 6.76 -12.31 33.99
C MET A 285 6.65 -13.79 34.34
N LYS A 286 6.27 -14.60 33.34
CA LYS A 286 6.06 -16.03 33.54
C LYS A 286 7.14 -16.84 32.85
N LYS A 287 7.61 -17.90 33.51
CA LYS A 287 8.54 -18.86 32.91
C LYS A 287 7.75 -19.78 31.99
N VAL A 288 8.12 -19.79 30.72
CA VAL A 288 7.46 -20.62 29.70
C VAL A 288 8.48 -21.47 28.95
N LYS A 289 8.09 -22.69 28.61
CA LYS A 289 8.80 -23.59 27.72
C LYS A 289 8.28 -23.41 26.30
N ILE A 290 9.19 -23.30 25.33
CA ILE A 290 8.84 -23.16 23.92
C ILE A 290 8.52 -24.54 23.33
N ILE A 291 7.24 -24.79 23.07
CA ILE A 291 6.74 -26.03 22.46
C ILE A 291 6.95 -25.96 20.94
N SER A 292 6.34 -24.96 20.29
CA SER A 292 6.58 -24.64 18.88
C SER A 292 7.39 -23.34 18.76
N PRO A 293 8.44 -23.30 17.93
CA PRO A 293 9.30 -22.14 17.76
C PRO A 293 8.59 -20.92 17.15
N GLY A 294 7.49 -21.12 16.41
CA GLY A 294 6.94 -20.13 15.48
C GLY A 294 7.87 -19.89 14.29
N TRP A 295 7.34 -19.36 13.19
CA TRP A 295 8.05 -19.27 11.92
C TRP A 295 7.90 -17.90 11.23
N VAL A 296 8.95 -17.51 10.51
CA VAL A 296 9.03 -16.30 9.69
C VAL A 296 9.48 -16.63 8.27
N TYR A 297 8.98 -15.90 7.27
CA TYR A 297 9.37 -15.96 5.86
C TYR A 297 9.51 -14.52 5.36
N ASN A 298 10.69 -14.13 4.86
CA ASN A 298 10.99 -12.76 4.40
C ASN A 298 10.50 -11.68 5.40
N ASP A 299 10.89 -11.82 6.67
CA ASP A 299 10.50 -10.98 7.82
C ASP A 299 8.98 -10.95 8.15
N ILE A 300 8.14 -11.68 7.42
CA ILE A 300 6.71 -11.85 7.71
C ILE A 300 6.51 -13.09 8.59
N GLN A 301 5.89 -12.90 9.76
CA GLN A 301 5.52 -14.00 10.64
C GLN A 301 4.43 -14.88 10.00
N ILE A 302 4.76 -16.13 9.70
CA ILE A 302 3.85 -17.13 9.11
C ILE A 302 3.20 -18.05 10.16
N SER A 303 3.80 -18.21 11.34
CA SER A 303 3.15 -18.86 12.48
C SER A 303 3.60 -18.28 13.83
N ARG A 304 2.72 -18.37 14.84
CA ARG A 304 3.01 -17.90 16.20
C ARG A 304 3.74 -18.96 17.02
N PRO A 305 4.75 -18.61 17.84
CA PRO A 305 5.35 -19.55 18.79
C PRO A 305 4.28 -20.06 19.76
N LYS A 306 4.26 -21.37 20.02
CA LYS A 306 3.42 -21.97 21.07
C LYS A 306 4.27 -22.18 22.31
N VAL A 307 3.87 -21.57 23.42
CA VAL A 307 4.62 -21.53 24.68
C VAL A 307 3.73 -21.99 25.83
N MET A 308 4.27 -22.81 26.72
CA MET A 308 3.55 -23.41 27.84
C MET A 308 4.19 -23.00 29.16
N GLU A 309 3.40 -22.57 30.14
CA GLU A 309 3.89 -22.19 31.46
C GLU A 309 4.56 -23.37 32.18
N VAL A 310 5.75 -23.12 32.74
CA VAL A 310 6.49 -24.10 33.53
C VAL A 310 5.96 -24.07 34.96
N THR A 311 4.93 -24.88 35.22
CA THR A 311 4.50 -25.18 36.60
C THR A 311 5.55 -26.07 37.27
N ASN A 312 5.80 -25.88 38.57
CA ASN A 312 6.89 -26.54 39.32
C ASN A 312 6.72 -28.08 39.53
N ASN A 313 5.77 -28.73 38.83
CA ASN A 313 5.39 -30.13 39.04
C ASN A 313 5.74 -31.04 37.84
N ALA A 314 6.82 -30.75 37.12
CA ALA A 314 7.36 -31.60 36.07
C ALA A 314 8.90 -31.74 36.20
N GLN A 315 9.32 -32.67 37.05
CA GLN A 315 10.67 -33.27 37.03
C GLN A 315 10.68 -34.47 36.08
#